data_AF-A0A1W1CZB9-F1
#
_entry.id   AF-A0A1W1CZB9-F1
#
_cell.length_a   1.000
_cell.length_b   1.000
_cell.length_c   1.000
_cell.angle_alpha   90.00
_cell.angle_beta   90.00
_cell.angle_gamma   90.00
#
_symmetry.space_group_name_H-M   'P 1'
#
loop_
_entity.id
_entity.type
_entity.pdbx_description
1 polymer ?
#
loop_
_entity_poly.entity_id
_entity_poly.type
_entity_poly.pdbx_seq_one_letter_code
_entity_poly.pdbx_strand_id
1 'polypeptide(L)'
;MKKILLFLTMLATLTSLSFAQEATAKKMPTRFQAVPMDKAVILQTGKGKMFCPNCGMTLPMFYKTNHVAEINGTVKQYCSMHCLASVMQEHNLTNIKVVDNTSLKFIDANKAWYVVGSKKAGTMSKISKYAFAKKEDAETFAKKFTGEVKNFQETLKFVQDSLAKENGMIAKKQAMMAKKGKMMFENICKPTKEVFSSIAEAKTYIKTEGICGNIKGKKLQAIALYLVSKSK
;
A
#
# COMPACT_ATOMS: atom_id res chain seq x y z
N MET A 1 45.72 37.15 -60.36
CA MET A 1 44.84 38.31 -60.70
C MET A 1 43.44 37.79 -61.00
N LYS A 2 42.42 38.57 -60.62
CA LYS A 2 40.96 38.43 -60.87
C LYS A 2 40.26 37.37 -60.01
N LYS A 3 39.60 37.75 -58.91
CA LYS A 3 38.31 38.46 -58.73
C LYS A 3 37.08 37.62 -59.13
N ILE A 4 36.29 37.32 -58.09
CA ILE A 4 34.81 37.43 -58.00
C ILE A 4 34.00 36.48 -58.89
N LEU A 5 33.14 35.63 -58.29
CA LEU A 5 31.68 35.84 -58.31
C LEU A 5 30.94 34.82 -57.41
N LEU A 6 29.98 35.36 -56.64
CA LEU A 6 28.96 34.66 -55.88
C LEU A 6 28.19 33.64 -56.73
N PHE A 7 27.72 32.55 -56.12
CA PHE A 7 26.32 32.15 -56.30
C PHE A 7 25.75 31.45 -55.06
N LEU A 8 24.79 32.13 -54.45
CA LEU A 8 23.77 31.60 -53.54
C LEU A 8 23.13 30.35 -54.17
N THR A 9 23.06 29.24 -53.43
CA THR A 9 21.85 28.42 -53.42
C THR A 9 21.58 27.93 -51.99
N MET A 10 20.49 28.46 -51.48
CA MET A 10 19.84 28.19 -50.21
C MET A 10 19.19 26.81 -50.29
N LEU A 11 19.65 25.83 -49.50
CA LEU A 11 18.88 24.62 -49.24
C LEU A 11 18.79 24.43 -47.73
N ALA A 12 17.80 25.09 -47.15
CA ALA A 12 17.42 24.93 -45.75
C ALA A 12 16.75 23.55 -45.58
N THR A 13 17.54 22.52 -45.28
CA THR A 13 17.01 21.25 -44.79
C THR A 13 16.63 21.43 -43.33
N LEU A 14 15.33 21.70 -43.10
CA LEU A 14 14.67 21.62 -41.81
C LEU A 14 14.69 20.15 -41.33
N THR A 15 15.77 19.73 -40.68
CA THR A 15 15.77 18.46 -39.94
C THR A 15 15.11 18.71 -38.59
N SER A 16 13.88 18.22 -38.46
CA SER A 16 13.07 18.25 -37.25
C SER A 16 13.83 17.71 -36.05
N LEU A 17 14.10 18.58 -35.08
CA LEU A 17 14.45 18.19 -33.71
C LEU A 17 13.26 17.44 -33.11
N SER A 18 13.30 16.11 -33.18
CA SER A 18 12.39 15.26 -32.41
C SER A 18 12.75 15.40 -30.94
N PHE A 19 12.09 16.34 -30.25
CA PHE A 19 12.04 16.35 -28.79
C PHE A 19 11.33 15.07 -28.35
N ALA A 20 12.11 14.03 -28.03
CA ALA A 20 11.63 12.90 -27.27
C ALA A 20 11.26 13.42 -25.87
N GLN A 21 9.99 13.74 -25.68
CA GLN A 21 9.46 14.12 -24.39
C GLN A 21 9.42 12.86 -23.53
N GLU A 22 10.50 12.61 -22.79
CA GLU A 22 10.47 11.68 -21.66
C GLU A 22 9.36 12.13 -20.72
N ALA A 23 8.29 11.34 -20.68
CA ALA A 23 7.23 11.49 -19.73
C ALA A 23 7.84 11.33 -18.32
N THR A 24 8.18 12.46 -17.71
CA THR A 24 8.65 12.50 -16.33
C THR A 24 7.55 11.92 -15.44
N ALA A 25 7.76 10.68 -15.01
CA ALA A 25 6.90 10.02 -14.05
C ALA A 25 6.88 10.89 -12.79
N LYS A 26 5.75 11.59 -12.56
CA LYS A 26 5.56 12.45 -11.38
C LYS A 26 5.98 11.71 -10.12
N LYS A 27 7.11 12.11 -9.54
CA LYS A 27 7.69 11.53 -8.33
C LYS A 27 6.71 11.80 -7.18
N MET A 28 5.86 10.81 -6.93
CA MET A 28 4.87 10.85 -5.86
C MET A 28 5.60 11.09 -4.53
N PRO A 29 5.10 11.98 -3.63
CA PRO A 29 5.77 12.25 -2.36
C PRO A 29 6.05 10.93 -1.64
N THR A 30 7.30 10.71 -1.26
CA THR A 30 7.79 9.43 -0.76
C THR A 30 7.20 9.15 0.62
N ARG A 31 6.02 8.51 0.63
CA ARG A 31 5.50 7.87 1.83
C ARG A 31 6.54 6.85 2.29
N PHE A 32 7.05 6.99 3.51
CA PHE A 32 8.09 6.11 4.04
C PHE A 32 7.72 4.63 3.94
N GLN A 33 6.44 4.30 4.15
CA GLN A 33 5.91 2.93 4.15
C GLN A 33 5.87 2.30 2.75
N ALA A 34 5.86 3.11 1.69
CA ALA A 34 5.66 2.65 0.33
C ALA A 34 6.97 2.23 -0.33
N VAL A 35 6.86 1.30 -1.28
CA VAL A 35 7.91 0.96 -2.25
C VAL A 35 7.30 1.02 -3.66
N PRO A 36 8.12 1.17 -4.72
CA PRO A 36 7.66 0.97 -6.09
C PRO A 36 6.96 -0.39 -6.27
N MET A 37 5.94 -0.44 -7.12
CA MET A 37 5.07 -1.62 -7.26
C MET A 37 5.86 -2.88 -7.68
N ASP A 38 6.85 -2.71 -8.54
CA ASP A 38 7.78 -3.72 -9.05
C ASP A 38 8.82 -4.19 -8.01
N LYS A 39 9.00 -3.44 -6.92
CA LYS A 39 9.90 -3.79 -5.81
C LYS A 39 9.18 -4.49 -4.66
N ALA A 40 7.85 -4.55 -4.69
CA ALA A 40 7.07 -5.22 -3.64
C ALA A 40 6.98 -6.72 -3.92
N VAL A 41 7.42 -7.55 -2.96
CA VAL A 41 7.14 -8.99 -2.99
C VAL A 41 5.72 -9.25 -2.48
N ILE A 42 4.91 -9.89 -3.31
CA ILE A 42 3.52 -10.24 -2.97
C ILE A 42 3.42 -11.76 -2.89
N LEU A 43 3.32 -12.27 -1.65
CA LEU A 43 3.25 -13.71 -1.36
C LEU A 43 1.82 -14.24 -1.42
N GLN A 44 0.82 -13.37 -1.24
CA GLN A 44 -0.58 -13.72 -1.43
C GLN A 44 -0.87 -13.98 -2.92
N THR A 45 -1.78 -14.91 -3.21
CA THR A 45 -2.21 -15.27 -4.58
C THR A 45 -3.64 -14.78 -4.89
N GLY A 46 -4.10 -15.03 -6.12
CA GLY A 46 -5.44 -14.66 -6.59
C GLY A 46 -5.56 -13.26 -7.22
N LYS A 47 -6.72 -12.97 -7.82
CA LYS A 47 -6.97 -11.71 -8.55
C LYS A 47 -6.81 -10.46 -7.67
N GLY A 48 -7.18 -10.59 -6.39
CA GLY A 48 -7.05 -9.53 -5.38
C GLY A 48 -5.71 -9.46 -4.66
N LYS A 49 -4.68 -10.19 -5.09
CA LYS A 49 -3.40 -10.34 -4.37
C LYS A 49 -2.70 -9.03 -3.98
N MET A 50 -2.98 -7.94 -4.69
CA MET A 50 -2.37 -6.63 -4.42
C MET A 50 -3.01 -5.87 -3.24
N PHE A 51 -4.09 -6.39 -2.67
CA PHE A 51 -4.85 -5.75 -1.60
C PHE A 51 -4.81 -6.58 -0.32
N CYS A 52 -4.63 -5.89 0.81
CA CYS A 52 -4.77 -6.48 2.13
C CYS A 52 -6.18 -7.05 2.27
N PRO A 53 -6.34 -8.34 2.61
CA PRO A 53 -7.66 -8.98 2.70
C PRO A 53 -8.50 -8.40 3.85
N ASN A 54 -7.87 -7.88 4.91
CA ASN A 54 -8.57 -7.30 6.06
C ASN A 54 -9.17 -5.91 5.78
N CYS A 55 -8.43 -5.01 5.12
CA CYS A 55 -8.82 -3.60 5.00
C CYS A 55 -8.86 -3.07 3.55
N GLY A 56 -8.49 -3.89 2.58
CA GLY A 56 -8.43 -3.55 1.16
C GLY A 56 -7.28 -2.61 0.76
N MET A 57 -6.41 -2.18 1.67
CA MET A 57 -5.29 -1.28 1.35
C MET A 57 -4.31 -1.94 0.37
N THR A 58 -3.78 -1.14 -0.56
CA THR A 58 -2.82 -1.61 -1.58
C THR A 58 -1.46 -1.93 -0.93
N LEU A 59 -1.07 -3.20 -0.96
CA LEU A 59 0.07 -3.72 -0.19
C LEU A 59 1.40 -2.99 -0.48
N PRO A 60 1.78 -2.68 -1.75
CA PRO A 60 3.01 -1.92 -2.01
C PRO A 60 3.04 -0.51 -1.41
N MET A 61 1.87 0.12 -1.21
CA MET A 61 1.78 1.47 -0.63
C MET A 61 2.01 1.49 0.89
N PHE A 62 2.11 0.31 1.50
CA PHE A 62 2.34 0.09 2.94
C PHE A 62 3.34 -1.05 3.16
N TYR A 63 4.21 -1.29 2.18
CA TYR A 63 5.05 -2.47 2.11
C TYR A 63 5.96 -2.65 3.32
N LYS A 64 6.54 -1.56 3.84
CA LYS A 64 7.46 -1.62 4.99
C LYS A 64 6.80 -1.95 6.34
N THR A 65 5.47 -2.06 6.36
CA THR A 65 4.71 -2.55 7.50
C THR A 65 3.98 -3.87 7.20
N ASN A 66 4.22 -4.47 6.03
CA ASN A 66 3.53 -5.69 5.65
C ASN A 66 3.88 -6.85 6.59
N HIS A 67 2.88 -7.67 6.85
CA HIS A 67 3.00 -8.96 7.50
C HIS A 67 2.40 -10.02 6.59
N VAL A 68 2.88 -11.26 6.73
CA VAL A 68 2.32 -12.44 6.06
C VAL A 68 2.05 -13.49 7.11
N ALA A 69 0.97 -14.24 6.95
CA ALA A 69 0.70 -15.42 7.75
C ALA A 69 -0.10 -16.43 6.93
N GLU A 70 -0.14 -17.67 7.40
CA GLU A 70 -0.93 -18.74 6.82
C GLU A 70 -2.19 -18.98 7.66
N ILE A 71 -3.32 -19.09 6.95
CA ILE A 71 -4.62 -19.54 7.48
C ILE A 71 -4.98 -20.81 6.72
N ASN A 72 -5.07 -21.94 7.41
CA ASN A 72 -5.42 -23.24 6.82
C ASN A 72 -4.59 -23.54 5.55
N GLY A 73 -3.27 -23.36 5.63
CA GLY A 73 -2.33 -23.56 4.52
C GLY A 73 -2.36 -22.48 3.43
N THR A 74 -3.25 -21.48 3.52
CA THR A 74 -3.34 -20.38 2.56
C THR A 74 -2.57 -19.16 3.06
N VAL A 75 -1.58 -18.71 2.27
CA VAL A 75 -0.81 -17.50 2.54
C VAL A 75 -1.66 -16.24 2.33
N LYS A 76 -1.71 -15.38 3.34
CA LYS A 76 -2.36 -14.05 3.32
C LYS A 76 -1.34 -12.97 3.67
N GLN A 77 -1.47 -11.80 3.03
CA GLN A 77 -0.57 -10.68 3.24
C GLN A 77 -1.34 -9.44 3.70
N TYR A 78 -0.93 -8.89 4.83
CA TYR A 78 -1.58 -7.80 5.54
C TYR A 78 -0.74 -6.53 5.45
N CYS A 79 -1.40 -5.37 5.33
CA CYS A 79 -0.68 -4.09 5.23
C CYS A 79 0.00 -3.65 6.53
N SER A 80 -0.37 -4.22 7.67
CA SER A 80 0.12 -3.83 8.99
C SER A 80 -0.05 -4.93 10.01
N MET A 81 0.71 -4.84 11.11
CA MET A 81 0.54 -5.68 12.29
C MET A 81 -0.85 -5.52 12.93
N HIS A 82 -1.46 -4.34 12.83
CA HIS A 82 -2.85 -4.13 13.24
C HIS A 82 -3.79 -5.07 12.47
N CYS A 83 -3.68 -5.11 11.13
CA CYS A 83 -4.53 -6.00 10.32
C CYS A 83 -4.26 -7.48 10.58
N LEU A 84 -3.00 -7.84 10.82
CA LEU A 84 -2.64 -9.20 11.24
C LEU A 84 -3.35 -9.54 12.57
N ALA A 85 -3.20 -8.69 13.59
CA ALA A 85 -3.76 -8.90 14.91
C ALA A 85 -5.29 -8.89 14.94
N SER A 86 -5.95 -8.09 14.08
CA SER A 86 -7.42 -8.16 13.90
C SER A 86 -7.85 -9.56 13.45
N VAL A 87 -7.14 -10.14 12.49
CA VAL A 87 -7.47 -11.47 11.95
C VAL A 87 -7.13 -12.59 12.94
N MET A 88 -6.12 -12.39 13.80
CA MET A 88 -5.81 -13.32 14.91
C MET A 88 -6.94 -13.46 15.94
N GLN A 89 -7.91 -12.55 15.98
CA GLN A 89 -9.05 -12.65 16.90
C GLN A 89 -10.02 -13.78 16.50
N GLU A 90 -10.03 -14.17 15.22
CA GLU A 90 -10.98 -15.14 14.65
C GLU A 90 -10.30 -16.35 14.02
N HIS A 91 -8.98 -16.27 13.77
CA HIS A 91 -8.23 -17.30 13.08
C HIS A 91 -6.91 -17.61 13.76
N ASN A 92 -6.53 -18.89 13.77
CA ASN A 92 -5.18 -19.30 14.13
C ASN A 92 -4.22 -19.01 12.97
N LEU A 93 -3.23 -18.16 13.22
CA LEU A 93 -2.22 -17.76 12.23
C LEU A 93 -0.92 -18.52 12.47
N THR A 94 -0.36 -19.08 11.40
CA THR A 94 0.95 -19.76 11.42
C THR A 94 1.92 -19.09 10.45
N ASN A 95 3.21 -19.46 10.53
CA ASN A 95 4.25 -18.99 9.60
C ASN A 95 4.29 -17.45 9.45
N ILE A 96 4.18 -16.74 10.57
CA ILE A 96 4.10 -15.28 10.59
C ILE A 96 5.44 -14.68 10.16
N LYS A 97 5.40 -13.86 9.11
CA LYS A 97 6.54 -13.14 8.56
C LYS A 97 6.28 -11.65 8.53
N VAL A 98 7.34 -10.86 8.55
CA VAL A 98 7.29 -9.39 8.46
C VAL A 98 8.33 -8.87 7.47
N VAL A 99 8.08 -7.73 6.84
CA VAL A 99 9.08 -7.06 6.00
C VAL A 99 10.14 -6.39 6.87
N ASP A 100 11.39 -6.81 6.68
CA ASP A 100 12.56 -6.15 7.23
C ASP A 100 12.78 -4.79 6.55
N ASN A 101 12.88 -3.72 7.34
CA ASN A 101 12.98 -2.35 6.83
C ASN A 101 14.37 -2.01 6.25
N THR A 102 15.39 -2.83 6.52
CA THR A 102 16.72 -2.71 5.93
C THR A 102 16.79 -3.35 4.55
N SER A 103 16.46 -4.65 4.45
CA SER A 103 16.61 -5.44 3.21
C SER A 103 15.38 -5.49 2.32
N LEU A 104 14.20 -5.08 2.82
CA LEU A 104 12.89 -5.20 2.17
C LEU A 104 12.43 -6.65 1.89
N LYS A 105 13.09 -7.64 2.52
CA LYS A 105 12.71 -9.06 2.45
C LYS A 105 11.78 -9.45 3.60
N PHE A 106 11.00 -10.51 3.39
CA PHE A 106 10.25 -11.13 4.47
C PHE A 106 11.16 -11.97 5.37
N ILE A 107 11.05 -11.76 6.68
CA ILE A 107 11.76 -12.50 7.73
C ILE A 107 10.75 -13.12 8.70
N ASP A 108 11.18 -14.11 9.48
CA ASP A 108 10.39 -14.67 10.59
C ASP A 108 10.05 -13.56 11.60
N ALA A 109 8.76 -13.31 11.81
CA ALA A 109 8.32 -12.24 12.69
C ALA A 109 8.70 -12.51 14.14
N ASN A 110 8.73 -13.77 14.59
CA ASN A 110 9.05 -14.12 15.98
C ASN A 110 10.49 -13.77 16.37
N LYS A 111 11.37 -13.62 15.38
CA LYS A 111 12.79 -13.26 15.56
C LYS A 111 13.09 -11.80 15.26
N ALA A 112 12.07 -11.02 14.86
CA ALA A 112 12.25 -9.64 14.44
C ALA A 112 12.23 -8.65 15.63
N TRP A 113 12.93 -7.54 15.44
CA TRP A 113 12.92 -6.39 16.33
C TRP A 113 12.08 -5.28 15.73
N TYR A 114 11.29 -4.60 16.55
CA TYR A 114 10.35 -3.57 16.12
C TYR A 114 10.72 -2.24 16.76
N VAL A 115 10.67 -1.16 15.97
CA VAL A 115 10.61 0.20 16.50
C VAL A 115 9.16 0.63 16.57
N VAL A 116 8.66 0.81 17.80
CA VAL A 116 7.29 1.21 18.11
C VAL A 116 7.24 2.70 18.43
N GLY A 117 6.36 3.44 17.77
CA GLY A 117 6.15 4.87 18.07
C GLY A 117 7.21 5.83 17.52
N SER A 118 7.84 5.49 16.39
CA SER A 118 8.71 6.43 15.67
C SER A 118 7.94 7.61 15.06
N LYS A 119 8.65 8.69 14.73
CA LYS A 119 8.20 9.84 13.93
C LYS A 119 7.70 9.48 12.53
N LYS A 120 7.97 8.27 12.03
CA LYS A 120 7.39 7.80 10.75
C LYS A 120 5.93 7.40 10.97
N ALA A 121 5.08 7.72 9.99
CA ALA A 121 3.64 7.44 10.06
C ALA A 121 3.36 5.94 10.27
N GLY A 122 2.37 5.61 11.10
CA GLY A 122 1.89 4.23 11.24
C GLY A 122 0.97 3.79 10.10
N THR A 123 0.70 2.49 10.03
CA THR A 123 -0.27 1.89 9.09
C THR A 123 -1.42 1.28 9.90
N MET A 124 -2.65 1.75 9.66
CA MET A 124 -3.86 1.39 10.42
C MET A 124 -3.80 1.71 11.93
N SER A 125 -2.81 2.47 12.37
CA SER A 125 -2.60 2.88 13.75
C SER A 125 -1.97 4.27 13.77
N LYS A 126 -2.17 5.02 14.86
CA LYS A 126 -1.43 6.28 15.10
C LYS A 126 0.03 6.00 15.46
N ILE A 127 0.28 4.91 16.18
CA ILE A 127 1.61 4.51 16.65
C ILE A 127 2.21 3.57 15.62
N SER A 128 3.35 3.97 15.05
CA SER A 128 4.05 3.17 14.05
C SER A 128 4.68 1.91 14.64
N LYS A 129 4.83 0.88 13.80
CA LYS A 129 5.55 -0.36 14.09
C LYS A 129 6.34 -0.73 12.83
N TYR A 130 7.66 -0.64 12.89
CA TYR A 130 8.57 -0.99 11.79
C TYR A 130 9.52 -2.09 12.24
N ALA A 131 9.60 -3.17 11.47
CA ALA A 131 10.36 -4.36 11.84
C ALA A 131 11.73 -4.39 11.17
N PHE A 132 12.69 -5.01 11.86
CA PHE A 132 14.08 -5.17 11.49
C PHE A 132 14.54 -6.58 11.83
N ALA A 133 15.38 -7.16 10.96
CA ALA A 133 16.00 -8.46 11.21
C ALA A 133 17.01 -8.42 12.37
N LYS A 134 17.72 -7.29 12.50
CA LYS A 134 18.79 -7.08 13.48
C LYS A 134 18.38 -6.04 14.50
N LYS A 135 18.77 -6.24 15.76
CA LYS A 135 18.48 -5.30 16.85
C LYS A 135 19.19 -3.96 16.62
N GLU A 136 20.42 -4.02 16.11
CA GLU A 136 21.28 -2.87 15.85
C GLU A 136 20.66 -1.94 14.79
N ASP A 137 20.01 -2.51 13.77
CA ASP A 137 19.29 -1.76 12.75
C ASP A 137 18.06 -1.05 13.35
N ALA A 138 17.31 -1.74 14.23
CA ALA A 138 16.18 -1.15 14.95
C ALA A 138 16.64 0.00 15.86
N GLU A 139 17.72 -0.19 16.61
CA GLU A 139 18.30 0.86 17.46
C GLU A 139 18.78 2.06 16.64
N THR A 140 19.41 1.82 15.49
CA THR A 140 19.83 2.88 14.57
C THR A 140 18.63 3.66 14.02
N PHE A 141 17.56 2.94 13.67
CA PHE A 141 16.31 3.57 13.23
C PHE A 141 15.65 4.38 14.36
N ALA A 142 15.61 3.85 15.59
CA ALA A 142 15.06 4.52 16.76
C ALA A 142 15.87 5.77 17.14
N LYS A 143 17.20 5.74 17.06
CA LYS A 143 18.05 6.93 17.25
C LYS A 143 17.70 8.04 16.25
N LYS A 144 17.46 7.67 14.98
CA LYS A 144 17.15 8.63 13.91
C LYS A 144 15.72 9.15 13.94
N PHE A 145 14.75 8.29 14.27
CA PHE A 145 13.33 8.59 14.12
C PHE A 145 12.53 8.51 15.42
N THR A 146 13.20 8.37 16.57
CA THR A 146 12.59 8.07 17.87
C THR A 146 11.82 6.74 17.88
N GLY A 147 11.24 6.41 19.02
CA GLY A 147 10.49 5.17 19.24
C GLY A 147 11.26 4.21 20.12
N GLU A 148 10.56 3.18 20.56
CA GLU A 148 11.06 2.17 21.48
C GLU A 148 11.34 0.88 20.72
N VAL A 149 12.50 0.26 20.98
CA VAL A 149 12.85 -1.05 20.41
C VAL A 149 12.20 -2.13 21.26
N LYS A 150 11.35 -2.94 20.64
CA LYS A 150 10.62 -4.06 21.26
C LYS A 150 10.79 -5.33 20.43
N ASN A 151 10.61 -6.49 21.04
CA ASN A 151 10.50 -7.74 20.28
C ASN A 151 9.08 -7.93 19.70
N PHE A 152 8.86 -9.01 18.96
CA PHE A 152 7.57 -9.32 18.36
C PHE A 152 6.44 -9.50 19.36
N GLN A 153 6.66 -10.25 20.46
CA GLN A 153 5.63 -10.56 21.45
C GLN A 153 5.15 -9.29 22.17
N GLU A 154 6.09 -8.45 22.61
CA GLU A 154 5.79 -7.15 23.23
C GLU A 154 5.03 -6.23 22.28
N THR A 155 5.43 -6.19 21.00
CA THR A 155 4.77 -5.37 19.99
C THR A 155 3.37 -5.89 19.66
N LEU A 156 3.20 -7.22 19.59
CA LEU A 156 1.90 -7.85 19.34
C LEU A 156 0.94 -7.56 20.48
N LYS A 157 1.39 -7.72 21.73
CA LYS A 157 0.60 -7.37 22.91
C LYS A 157 0.18 -5.90 22.89
N PHE A 158 1.12 -4.99 22.61
CA PHE A 158 0.83 -3.56 22.46
C PHE A 158 -0.25 -3.28 21.39
N VAL A 159 -0.19 -3.99 20.26
CA VAL A 159 -1.20 -3.88 19.21
C VAL A 159 -2.55 -4.41 19.69
N GLN A 160 -2.59 -5.61 20.28
CA GLN A 160 -3.82 -6.24 20.79
C GLN A 160 -4.53 -5.38 21.83
N ASP A 161 -3.78 -4.81 22.78
CA ASP A 161 -4.30 -3.94 23.83
C ASP A 161 -4.93 -2.64 23.27
N SER A 162 -4.56 -2.23 22.04
CA SER A 162 -5.09 -1.02 21.38
C SER A 162 -6.10 -1.29 20.27
N LEU A 163 -6.33 -2.56 19.89
CA LEU A 163 -7.15 -2.95 18.73
C LEU A 163 -8.56 -2.38 18.78
N ALA A 164 -9.29 -2.54 19.90
CA ALA A 164 -10.69 -2.12 20.00
C ALA A 164 -10.85 -0.61 19.73
N LYS A 165 -9.99 0.20 20.34
CA LYS A 165 -9.97 1.67 20.16
C LYS A 165 -9.63 2.04 18.71
N GLU A 166 -8.64 1.38 18.13
CA GLU A 166 -8.22 1.62 16.74
C GLU A 166 -9.32 1.23 15.75
N ASN A 167 -9.96 0.07 15.95
CA ASN A 167 -11.08 -0.43 15.15
C ASN A 167 -12.23 0.58 15.14
N GLY A 168 -12.61 1.13 16.30
CA GLY A 168 -13.63 2.17 16.38
C GLY A 168 -13.29 3.43 15.58
N MET A 169 -12.02 3.88 15.61
CA MET A 169 -11.55 5.01 14.79
C MET A 169 -11.51 4.68 13.30
N ILE A 170 -11.10 3.46 12.93
CA ILE A 170 -11.03 2.98 11.55
C ILE A 170 -12.43 2.88 10.96
N ALA A 171 -13.39 2.30 11.68
CA ALA A 171 -14.78 2.17 11.26
C ALA A 171 -15.40 3.54 10.96
N LYS A 172 -15.23 4.52 11.85
CA LYS A 172 -15.67 5.91 11.63
C LYS A 172 -15.05 6.51 10.36
N LYS A 173 -13.74 6.33 10.15
CA LYS A 173 -13.04 6.80 8.95
C LYS A 173 -13.54 6.11 7.68
N GLN A 174 -13.73 4.80 7.72
CA GLN A 174 -14.22 4.01 6.60
C GLN A 174 -15.65 4.39 6.23
N ALA A 175 -16.53 4.62 7.21
CA ALA A 175 -17.90 5.11 6.97
C ALA A 175 -17.91 6.47 6.27
N MET A 176 -17.09 7.42 6.74
CA MET A 176 -16.93 8.71 6.05
C MET A 176 -16.36 8.57 4.64
N MET A 177 -15.40 7.65 4.44
CA MET A 177 -14.86 7.36 3.11
C MET A 177 -15.89 6.68 2.20
N ALA A 178 -16.77 5.82 2.72
CA ALA A 178 -17.85 5.18 1.97
C ALA A 178 -18.86 6.22 1.48
N LYS A 179 -19.23 7.21 2.30
CA LYS A 179 -20.07 8.34 1.86
C LYS A 179 -19.46 9.09 0.67
N LYS A 180 -18.15 9.36 0.71
CA LYS A 180 -17.42 9.93 -0.44
C LYS A 180 -17.35 8.96 -1.62
N GLY A 181 -17.24 7.66 -1.35
CA GLY A 181 -17.29 6.59 -2.32
C GLY A 181 -18.59 6.55 -3.10
N LYS A 182 -19.73 6.68 -2.41
CA LYS A 182 -21.06 6.76 -3.02
C LYS A 182 -21.14 7.90 -4.02
N MET A 183 -20.80 9.12 -3.58
CA MET A 183 -20.81 10.29 -4.46
C MET A 183 -19.90 10.11 -5.68
N MET A 184 -18.72 9.49 -5.53
CA MET A 184 -17.87 9.20 -6.68
C MET A 184 -18.50 8.13 -7.58
N PHE A 185 -19.04 7.06 -7.02
CA PHE A 185 -19.64 5.97 -7.78
C PHE A 185 -20.78 6.47 -8.67
N GLU A 186 -21.70 7.26 -8.11
CA GLU A 186 -22.86 7.81 -8.83
C GLU A 186 -22.45 8.74 -9.99
N ASN A 187 -21.30 9.40 -9.87
CA ASN A 187 -20.84 10.36 -10.87
C ASN A 187 -19.98 9.75 -11.98
N ILE A 188 -19.17 8.72 -11.68
CA ILE A 188 -18.13 8.24 -12.61
C ILE A 188 -18.16 6.73 -12.88
N CYS A 189 -19.03 5.96 -12.21
CA CYS A 189 -19.09 4.52 -12.38
C CYS A 189 -20.38 4.06 -13.08
N LYS A 190 -20.27 3.00 -13.87
CA LYS A 190 -21.43 2.25 -14.37
C LYS A 190 -22.14 1.55 -13.20
N PRO A 191 -23.49 1.49 -13.18
CA PRO A 191 -24.23 0.74 -12.18
C PRO A 191 -23.84 -0.73 -12.14
N THR A 192 -23.91 -1.35 -10.96
CA THR A 192 -23.73 -2.80 -10.79
C THR A 192 -24.68 -3.34 -9.73
N LYS A 193 -25.12 -4.58 -9.92
CA LYS A 193 -25.91 -5.37 -8.97
C LYS A 193 -25.04 -6.34 -8.16
N GLU A 194 -23.76 -6.43 -8.47
CA GLU A 194 -22.82 -7.31 -7.76
C GLU A 194 -22.71 -6.95 -6.28
N VAL A 195 -22.55 -7.99 -5.47
CA VAL A 195 -22.44 -7.94 -4.01
C VAL A 195 -21.05 -8.43 -3.64
N PHE A 196 -20.40 -7.76 -2.68
CA PHE A 196 -19.00 -8.04 -2.36
C PHE A 196 -18.84 -8.39 -0.88
N SER A 197 -18.17 -9.51 -0.63
CA SER A 197 -17.82 -9.97 0.72
C SER A 197 -16.68 -9.17 1.34
N SER A 198 -15.83 -8.55 0.51
CA SER A 198 -14.66 -7.80 0.98
C SER A 198 -14.30 -6.59 0.12
N ILE A 199 -13.57 -5.65 0.71
CA ILE A 199 -13.07 -4.46 0.00
C ILE A 199 -12.08 -4.88 -1.09
N ALA A 200 -11.27 -5.91 -0.85
CA ALA A 200 -10.32 -6.42 -1.84
C ALA A 200 -11.04 -6.99 -3.08
N GLU A 201 -12.16 -7.68 -2.88
CA GLU A 201 -13.01 -8.21 -3.94
C GLU A 201 -13.64 -7.07 -4.75
N ALA A 202 -14.30 -6.11 -4.09
CA ALA A 202 -14.90 -4.95 -4.74
C ALA A 202 -13.86 -4.14 -5.56
N LYS A 203 -12.64 -3.97 -5.03
CA LYS A 203 -11.55 -3.32 -5.77
C LYS A 203 -11.10 -4.10 -6.99
N THR A 204 -11.08 -5.43 -6.88
CA THR A 204 -10.69 -6.30 -7.98
C THR A 204 -11.71 -6.16 -9.10
N TYR A 205 -13.00 -6.28 -8.77
CA TYR A 205 -14.11 -6.08 -9.71
C TYR A 205 -14.07 -4.72 -10.40
N ILE A 206 -13.94 -3.61 -9.65
CA ILE A 206 -13.86 -2.25 -10.23
C ILE A 206 -12.74 -2.16 -11.27
N LYS A 207 -11.60 -2.82 -11.00
CA LYS A 207 -10.43 -2.79 -11.88
C LYS A 207 -10.55 -3.73 -13.08
N THR A 208 -11.14 -4.91 -12.93
CA THR A 208 -11.28 -5.89 -14.02
C THR A 208 -12.38 -5.50 -14.98
N GLU A 209 -13.53 -5.08 -14.45
CA GLU A 209 -14.70 -4.71 -15.26
C GLU A 209 -14.60 -3.28 -15.79
N GLY A 210 -13.65 -2.48 -15.30
CA GLY A 210 -13.43 -1.11 -15.74
C GLY A 210 -14.62 -0.19 -15.52
N ILE A 211 -15.56 -0.55 -14.64
CA ILE A 211 -16.83 0.16 -14.46
C ILE A 211 -16.65 1.62 -14.02
N CYS A 212 -15.49 1.97 -13.45
CA CYS A 212 -15.16 3.32 -12.96
C CYS A 212 -13.95 3.94 -13.69
N GLY A 213 -13.58 3.43 -14.87
CA GLY A 213 -12.37 3.83 -15.58
C GLY A 213 -11.08 3.50 -14.81
N ASN A 214 -10.00 4.25 -15.10
CA ASN A 214 -8.67 4.02 -14.50
C ASN A 214 -8.54 4.64 -13.09
N ILE A 215 -9.34 4.14 -12.14
CA ILE A 215 -9.37 4.63 -10.77
C ILE A 215 -8.34 3.92 -9.88
N LYS A 216 -7.63 4.67 -9.03
CA LYS A 216 -6.57 4.15 -8.16
C LYS A 216 -6.54 4.81 -6.79
N GLY A 217 -5.74 4.24 -5.89
CA GLY A 217 -5.43 4.81 -4.59
C GLY A 217 -6.66 5.07 -3.71
N LYS A 218 -6.73 6.27 -3.11
CA LYS A 218 -7.81 6.64 -2.17
C LYS A 218 -9.20 6.64 -2.80
N LYS A 219 -9.31 7.02 -4.08
CA LYS A 219 -10.60 7.02 -4.80
C LYS A 219 -11.14 5.60 -4.96
N LEU A 220 -10.29 4.67 -5.43
CA LEU A 220 -10.62 3.24 -5.53
C LEU A 220 -10.99 2.64 -4.16
N GLN A 221 -10.27 2.99 -3.08
CA GLN A 221 -10.62 2.55 -1.72
C GLN A 221 -12.01 3.03 -1.30
N ALA A 222 -12.34 4.30 -1.53
CA ALA A 222 -13.61 4.86 -1.12
C ALA A 222 -14.79 4.22 -1.86
N ILE A 223 -14.68 4.02 -3.18
CA ILE A 223 -15.74 3.36 -3.96
C ILE A 223 -15.91 1.90 -3.52
N ALA A 224 -14.82 1.16 -3.33
CA ALA A 224 -14.91 -0.21 -2.86
C ALA A 224 -15.53 -0.32 -1.45
N LEU A 225 -15.21 0.61 -0.54
CA LEU A 225 -15.85 0.70 0.78
C LEU A 225 -17.37 0.92 0.64
N TYR A 226 -17.79 1.79 -0.27
CA TYR A 226 -19.21 2.01 -0.55
C TYR A 226 -19.90 0.72 -1.05
N LEU A 227 -19.33 0.04 -2.05
CA LEU A 227 -19.92 -1.16 -2.63
C LEU A 227 -20.08 -2.29 -1.58
N VAL A 228 -19.09 -2.47 -0.71
CA VAL A 228 -19.19 -3.43 0.40
C VAL A 228 -20.22 -2.98 1.44
N SER A 229 -20.32 -1.68 1.74
CA SER A 229 -21.32 -1.18 2.71
C SER A 229 -22.76 -1.29 2.24
N LYS A 230 -23.01 -1.37 0.92
CA LYS A 230 -24.33 -1.65 0.33
C LYS A 230 -24.73 -3.13 0.46
N SER A 231 -23.73 -4.01 0.61
CA SER A 231 -23.88 -5.46 0.65
C SER A 231 -24.25 -6.00 2.05
N LYS A 232 -24.31 -5.11 3.05
CA LYS A 232 -24.65 -5.40 4.44
C LYS A 232 -25.98 -4.75 4.77
#